data_AF-A0A0G1VGW1-F1
#
_entry.id   AF-A0A0G1VGW1-F1
#
_cell.length_a   1.000
_cell.length_b   1.000
_cell.length_c   1.000
_cell.angle_alpha   90.00
_cell.angle_beta   90.00
_cell.angle_gamma   90.00
#
_symmetry.space_group_name_H-M   'P 1'
#
loop_
_entity.id
_entity.type
_entity.pdbx_description
1 polymer ?
#
loop_
_entity_poly.entity_id
_entity_poly.type
_entity_poly.pdbx_seq_one_letter_code
_entity_poly.pdbx_strand_id
1 'polypeptide(L)' 'PREVRPERRLALGFRWIVEAAEGTKGKPMHESLLAEIRAAHKGEGVAVAKKETTHKMAEANKAFAHFAW' A
#
# COMPACT_ATOMS: atom_id res chain seq x y z
N PRO A 1 3.85 -12.63 11.03
CA PRO A 1 3.43 -11.21 10.87
C PRO A 1 3.94 -10.38 12.04
N ARG A 2 4.50 -9.19 11.79
CA ARG A 2 5.01 -8.31 12.84
C ARG A 2 4.34 -6.96 12.74
N GLU A 3 4.05 -6.36 13.89
CA GLU A 3 3.49 -5.02 13.94
C GLU A 3 4.44 -4.00 13.31
N VAL A 4 3.90 -3.19 12.40
CA VAL A 4 4.68 -2.19 11.69
C VAL A 4 4.86 -0.98 12.61
N ARG A 5 6.12 -0.62 12.88
CA ARG A 5 6.45 0.59 13.64
C ARG A 5 5.83 1.83 12.97
N PRO A 6 5.33 2.80 13.75
CA PRO A 6 4.64 3.98 13.23
C PRO A 6 5.48 4.79 12.23
N GLU A 7 6.80 4.90 12.44
CA GLU A 7 7.74 5.55 11.51
C GLU A 7 7.74 4.93 10.11
N ARG A 8 7.61 3.60 10.01
CA ARG A 8 7.58 2.88 8.73
C ARG A 8 6.24 2.97 8.01
N ARG A 9 5.16 3.32 8.71
CA ARG A 9 3.80 3.34 8.16
C ARG A 9 3.67 4.38 7.05
N LEU A 10 4.22 5.58 7.26
CA LEU A 10 4.21 6.66 6.27
C LEU A 10 5.06 6.30 5.05
N ALA A 11 6.28 5.79 5.27
CA ALA A 11 7.17 5.37 4.18
C ALA A 11 6.55 4.28 3.29
N LEU A 12 5.87 3.29 3.89
CA LEU A 12 5.16 2.24 3.15
C LEU A 12 3.99 2.81 2.33
N GLY A 13 3.22 3.74 2.92
CA GLY A 13 2.13 4.40 2.22
C GLY A 13 2.60 5.16 0.97
N PHE A 14 3.65 5.97 1.12
CA PHE A 14 4.24 6.69 -0.02
C PHE A 14 4.80 5.74 -1.07
N ARG A 15 5.50 4.68 -0.66
CA ARG A 15 6.05 3.68 -1.59
C ARG A 15 4.94 3.03 -2.42
N TRP A 16 3.82 2.64 -1.81
CA TRP A 16 2.72 2.01 -2.56
C TRP A 16 2.04 2.95 -3.55
N ILE A 17 1.93 4.25 -3.22
CA ILE A 17 1.39 5.25 -4.16
C ILE A 17 2.32 5.42 -5.37
N VAL A 18 3.63 5.51 -5.13
CA VAL A 18 4.62 5.64 -6.22
C VAL A 18 4.66 4.38 -7.09
N GLU A 19 4.69 3.20 -6.50
CA GLU A 19 4.65 1.92 -7.24
C GLU A 19 3.37 1.78 -8.09
N ALA A 20 2.22 2.22 -7.56
CA ALA A 20 0.97 2.20 -8.30
C ALA A 20 1.00 3.18 -9.49
N ALA A 21 1.55 4.38 -9.30
CA ALA A 21 1.73 5.35 -10.38
C ALA A 21 2.69 4.85 -11.48
N GLU A 22 3.81 4.20 -11.10
CA GLU A 22 4.77 3.58 -12.03
C GLU A 22 4.17 2.44 -12.84
N GLY A 23 3.23 1.67 -12.28
CA GLY A 23 2.53 0.60 -12.97
C GLY A 23 1.60 1.09 -14.09
N THR A 24 1.31 2.38 -14.16
CA THR A 24 0.35 2.96 -15.12
C THR A 24 1.04 3.25 -16.46
N LYS A 25 0.73 2.47 -17.49
CA LYS A 25 1.30 2.66 -18.84
C LYS A 25 0.55 3.75 -19.62
N GLY A 26 1.29 4.58 -20.36
CA GLY A 26 0.72 5.52 -21.35
C GLY A 26 0.42 6.93 -20.84
N LYS A 27 0.74 7.25 -19.58
CA LYS A 27 0.63 8.61 -19.03
C LYS A 27 1.95 9.05 -18.39
N PRO A 28 2.27 10.36 -18.42
CA PRO A 28 3.44 10.87 -17.73
C PRO A 28 3.28 10.72 -16.20
N MET A 29 4.39 10.52 -15.49
CA MET A 29 4.41 10.21 -14.05
C MET A 29 3.57 11.18 -13.21
N HIS A 30 3.61 12.48 -13.51
CA HIS A 30 2.88 13.50 -12.75
C HIS A 30 1.35 13.35 -12.85
N GLU A 31 0.83 12.94 -14.01
CA GLU A 31 -0.61 12.68 -14.19
C GLU A 31 -1.03 11.39 -13.49
N SER A 32 -0.23 10.33 -13.63
CA SER A 32 -0.49 9.04 -12.97
C SER A 32 -0.47 9.20 -11.44
N LEU A 33 0.49 9.96 -10.91
CA LEU A 33 0.60 10.23 -9.48
C LEU A 33 -0.59 11.04 -8.96
N LEU A 34 -1.00 12.09 -9.68
CA LEU A 34 -2.17 12.88 -9.32
C LEU A 34 -3.45 12.03 -9.33
N ALA A 35 -3.61 11.19 -10.34
CA ALA A 35 -4.75 10.28 -10.46
C ALA A 35 -4.79 9.30 -9.27
N GLU A 36 -3.65 8.70 -8.92
CA GLU A 36 -3.55 7.75 -7.82
C GLU A 36 -3.76 8.43 -6.47
N ILE A 37 -3.24 9.65 -6.25
CA ILE A 37 -3.50 10.41 -5.01
C ILE A 37 -4.99 10.75 -4.89
N ARG A 38 -5.65 11.14 -5.99
CA ARG A 38 -7.09 11.42 -6.00
C ARG A 38 -7.91 10.17 -5.73
N ALA A 39 -7.51 9.02 -6.28
CA ALA A 39 -8.14 7.72 -5.99
C ALA A 39 -7.94 7.33 -4.53
N ALA A 40 -6.71 7.43 -4.01
CA ALA A 40 -6.37 7.10 -2.63
C ALA A 40 -7.13 7.96 -1.62
N HIS A 41 -7.36 9.25 -1.94
CA HIS A 41 -8.19 10.13 -1.12
C HIS A 41 -9.65 9.65 -1.02
N LYS A 42 -10.18 9.03 -2.09
CA LYS A 42 -11.52 8.41 -2.09
C LYS A 42 -11.54 7.01 -1.48
N GLY A 43 -10.40 6.48 -1.04
CA GLY A 43 -10.28 5.10 -0.56
C GLY A 43 -10.24 4.06 -1.68
N GLU A 44 -9.95 4.47 -2.91
CA GLU A 44 -9.90 3.62 -4.10
C GLU A 44 -8.48 3.60 -4.68
N GLY A 45 -8.23 2.71 -5.64
CA GLY A 45 -6.95 2.61 -6.34
C GLY A 45 -6.08 1.43 -5.91
N VAL A 46 -4.99 1.25 -6.64
CA VAL A 46 -4.12 0.08 -6.50
C VAL A 46 -3.35 0.13 -5.18
N ALA A 47 -2.93 1.33 -4.77
CA ALA A 47 -2.25 1.52 -3.49
C ALA A 47 -3.14 1.14 -2.29
N VAL A 48 -4.43 1.48 -2.32
CA VAL A 48 -5.38 1.15 -1.23
C VAL A 48 -5.72 -0.34 -1.23
N ALA A 49 -5.95 -0.94 -2.40
CA ALA A 49 -6.16 -2.38 -2.52
C ALA A 49 -4.96 -3.18 -1.97
N LYS A 50 -3.73 -2.71 -2.21
CA LYS A 50 -2.51 -3.33 -1.67
C LYS A 50 -2.43 -3.23 -0.14
N LYS A 51 -2.87 -2.10 0.43
CA LYS A 51 -3.02 -1.95 1.89
C LYS A 51 -4.00 -2.98 2.45
N GLU A 52 -5.19 -3.08 1.87
CA GLU A 52 -6.23 -4.00 2.37
C GLU A 52 -5.83 -5.47 2.26
N THR A 53 -5.26 -5.87 1.13
CA THR A 53 -4.78 -7.25 0.94
C THR A 53 -3.68 -7.59 1.95
N THR A 54 -2.78 -6.66 2.24
CA THR A 54 -1.74 -6.84 3.26
C THR A 54 -2.34 -6.97 4.66
N HIS A 55 -3.35 -6.18 5.00
CA HIS A 55 -4.06 -6.29 6.28
C HIS A 55 -4.80 -7.63 6.41
N LYS A 56 -5.58 -8.03 5.40
CA LYS A 56 -6.27 -9.34 5.37
C LYS A 56 -5.29 -10.50 5.48
N MET A 57 -4.15 -10.42 4.78
CA MET A 57 -3.10 -11.44 4.85
C MET A 57 -2.43 -11.49 6.22
N ALA A 58 -2.27 -10.34 6.90
CA ALA A 58 -1.76 -10.30 8.27
C ALA A 58 -2.73 -10.96 9.26
N GLU A 59 -4.04 -10.74 9.11
CA GLU A 59 -5.07 -11.39 9.92
C GLU A 59 -5.14 -12.90 9.67
N ALA A 60 -5.10 -13.33 8.40
CA ALA A 60 -5.08 -14.75 8.05
C ALA A 60 -3.83 -15.45 8.62
N ASN A 61 -2.68 -14.77 8.65
CA ASN A 61 -1.43 -15.32 9.17
C ASN A 61 -1.22 -15.05 10.67
N LYS A 62 -2.26 -14.62 11.40
CA LYS A 62 -2.16 -14.33 12.84
C LYS A 62 -1.67 -15.54 13.65
N ALA A 63 -2.04 -16.76 13.24
CA ALA A 63 -1.56 -18.00 13.85
C ALA A 63 -0.02 -18.18 13.76
N PHE A 64 0.62 -17.59 12.76
CA PHE A 64 2.08 -17.64 12.56
C PHE A 64 2.82 -16.46 13.20
N ALA A 65 2.15 -15.64 14.02
CA ALA A 65 2.80 -14.54 14.74
C ALA A 65 3.89 -15.05 15.70
N HIS A 66 3.75 -16.27 16.22
CA HIS A 66 4.71 -16.91 17.12
C HIS A 66 6.05 -17.27 16.47
N PHE A 67 6.15 -17.32 15.14
CA PHE A 67 7.41 -17.56 14.42
C PHE A 67 8.25 -16.29 14.18
N ALA A 68 7.80 -15.13 14.66
CA ALA A 68 8.46 -13.83 14.42
C ALA A 68 9.52 -13.44 15.48
N TRP A 69 10.09 -14.43 16.18
CA TRP A 69 11.24 -14.30 17.09
C TRP A 69 12.53 -14.07 16.30
#